data_AF-A0A0B0IEW6-F1
#
_entry.id   AF-A0A0B0IEW6-F1
#
_cell.length_a   1.000
_cell.length_b   1.000
_cell.length_c   1.000
_cell.angle_alpha   90.00
_cell.angle_beta   90.00
_cell.angle_gamma   90.00
#
_symmetry.space_group_name_H-M   'P 1'
#
loop_
_entity.id
_entity.type
_entity.pdbx_description
1 polymer ?
#
loop_
_entity_poly.entity_id
_entity_poly.type
_entity_poly.pdbx_seq_one_letter_code
_entity_poly.pdbx_strand_id
1 'polypeptide(L)'
;MKKMIRFTLLVAVMFNVLPIFSHAEENKGLLKMINEFLPPNSVLVSPKEPISTKPYQFYDFNQDGQEEMIITFEKKAKDQPHPSQYGVIVLRNENNNWEKIWETQTLGVGLDYAGVADLTGDGRKEFLFGVTIGASAGNKLEIFKWNHHSFKMIAEVPYQMMELLSNKKVGIAVWQRYIADTYFVDVLKWNGDKFVLDDELYSNYYPTIEEFHNEKISIMDAWFYWYTLADAQIKAGLFERARSSIQKGTTLAEQLSLHDVVENFKNLSNKLEKRKNLAEDGN
;
A
#
# COMPACT_ATOMS: atom_id res chain seq x y z
N MET A 1 -67.55 -40.60 -4.11
CA MET A 1 -66.27 -40.28 -3.42
C MET A 1 -65.80 -38.89 -3.84
N LYS A 2 -65.43 -38.08 -2.84
CA LYS A 2 -64.73 -36.78 -2.87
C LYS A 2 -65.41 -35.55 -3.51
N LYS A 3 -65.76 -34.64 -2.59
CA LYS A 3 -66.10 -33.21 -2.72
C LYS A 3 -64.97 -32.43 -3.42
N MET A 4 -65.32 -31.35 -4.13
CA MET A 4 -64.48 -30.16 -4.17
C MET A 4 -65.35 -28.90 -4.12
N ILE A 5 -65.17 -28.16 -3.03
CA ILE A 5 -65.69 -26.83 -2.72
C ILE A 5 -64.54 -25.84 -2.96
N ARG A 6 -64.87 -24.75 -3.65
CA ARG A 6 -64.37 -23.35 -3.57
C ARG A 6 -62.91 -23.08 -3.18
N PHE A 7 -62.27 -22.14 -3.85
CA PHE A 7 -62.09 -20.76 -3.34
C PHE A 7 -61.31 -19.90 -4.34
N THR A 8 -61.85 -18.72 -4.62
CA THR A 8 -61.16 -17.62 -5.31
C THR A 8 -60.14 -17.03 -4.34
N LEU A 9 -58.84 -17.04 -4.68
CA LEU A 9 -57.81 -16.37 -3.90
C LEU A 9 -57.35 -15.11 -4.64
N LEU A 10 -57.71 -13.96 -4.08
CA LEU A 10 -57.20 -12.64 -4.45
C LEU A 10 -55.78 -12.52 -3.86
N VAL A 11 -54.74 -12.57 -4.69
CA VAL A 11 -53.37 -12.33 -4.24
C VAL A 11 -53.12 -10.82 -4.23
N ALA A 12 -53.16 -10.22 -3.05
CA ALA A 12 -52.64 -8.88 -2.83
C ALA A 12 -51.10 -8.95 -2.86
N VAL A 13 -50.50 -8.41 -3.93
CA VAL A 13 -49.06 -8.17 -3.99
C VAL A 13 -48.77 -6.94 -3.14
N MET A 14 -48.40 -7.15 -1.88
CA MET A 14 -47.78 -6.11 -1.05
C MET A 14 -46.40 -5.81 -1.64
N PHE A 15 -46.31 -4.73 -2.42
CA PHE A 15 -45.04 -4.13 -2.80
C PHE A 15 -44.39 -3.57 -1.52
N ASN A 16 -43.42 -4.30 -0.95
CA ASN A 16 -42.47 -3.75 0.00
C ASN A 16 -41.56 -2.78 -0.76
N VAL A 17 -41.98 -1.51 -0.87
CA VAL A 17 -41.09 -0.43 -1.26
C VAL A 17 -40.62 0.25 0.03
N LEU A 18 -39.36 0.00 0.41
CA LEU A 18 -38.36 0.91 1.00
C LEU A 18 -37.22 0.08 1.65
N PRO A 19 -35.92 0.44 1.49
CA PRO A 19 -35.39 1.71 2.00
C PRO A 19 -34.28 2.31 1.10
N ILE A 20 -34.64 2.85 -0.07
CA ILE A 20 -33.66 3.64 -0.85
C ILE A 20 -33.56 5.08 -0.28
N PHE A 21 -34.62 5.58 0.35
CA PHE A 21 -34.66 6.93 0.90
C PHE A 21 -33.88 7.10 2.23
N SER A 22 -33.92 6.12 3.15
CA SER A 22 -33.22 6.28 4.45
C SER A 22 -31.70 6.32 4.29
N HIS A 23 -31.14 5.50 3.40
CA HIS A 23 -29.69 5.44 3.20
C HIS A 23 -29.13 6.70 2.52
N ALA A 24 -29.92 7.36 1.66
CA ALA A 24 -29.54 8.61 1.02
C ALA A 24 -29.62 9.82 1.98
N GLU A 25 -30.58 9.82 2.90
CA GLU A 25 -30.76 10.90 3.88
C GLU A 25 -29.76 10.78 5.04
N GLU A 26 -29.48 9.56 5.49
CA GLU A 26 -28.41 9.24 6.45
C GLU A 26 -27.02 9.63 5.90
N ASN A 27 -26.73 9.33 4.63
CA ASN A 27 -25.49 9.78 3.98
C ASN A 27 -25.36 11.31 3.90
N LYS A 28 -26.46 12.05 3.71
CA LYS A 28 -26.43 13.52 3.70
C LYS A 28 -26.11 14.10 5.08
N GLY A 29 -26.69 13.52 6.14
CA GLY A 29 -26.40 13.91 7.52
C GLY A 29 -24.92 13.68 7.88
N LEU A 30 -24.39 12.51 7.54
CA LEU A 30 -23.00 12.15 7.76
C LEU A 30 -22.03 13.10 7.05
N LEU A 31 -22.24 13.38 5.76
CA LEU A 31 -21.37 14.28 4.99
C LEU A 31 -21.42 15.72 5.53
N LYS A 32 -22.59 16.18 6.01
CA LYS A 32 -22.70 17.50 6.65
C LYS A 32 -21.83 17.55 7.91
N MET A 33 -21.93 16.54 8.78
CA MET A 33 -21.10 16.44 9.99
C MET A 33 -19.61 16.41 9.65
N ILE A 34 -19.19 15.58 8.69
CA ILE A 34 -17.79 15.49 8.23
C ILE A 34 -17.26 16.87 7.80
N ASN A 35 -18.06 17.63 7.04
CA ASN A 35 -17.66 18.95 6.57
C ASN A 35 -17.43 19.98 7.70
N GLU A 36 -18.01 19.77 8.88
CA GLU A 36 -17.79 20.65 10.05
C GLU A 36 -16.38 20.47 10.64
N PHE A 37 -15.73 19.32 10.42
CA PHE A 37 -14.38 19.03 10.90
C PHE A 37 -13.28 19.35 9.88
N LEU A 38 -13.64 19.53 8.62
CA LEU A 38 -12.67 19.78 7.56
C LEU A 38 -11.91 21.09 7.76
N PRO A 39 -10.58 21.12 7.52
CA PRO A 39 -9.83 22.37 7.57
C PRO A 39 -10.33 23.37 6.53
N PRO A 40 -10.16 24.68 6.77
CA PRO A 40 -10.55 25.69 5.80
C PRO A 40 -9.91 25.49 4.43
N ASN A 41 -10.70 25.65 3.37
CA ASN A 41 -10.28 25.45 1.97
C ASN A 41 -9.82 24.03 1.65
N SER A 42 -10.32 23.03 2.38
CA SER A 42 -10.12 21.62 2.04
C SER A 42 -11.38 21.00 1.42
N VAL A 43 -11.18 19.91 0.71
CA VAL A 43 -12.24 19.09 0.12
C VAL A 43 -11.98 17.62 0.44
N LEU A 44 -13.04 16.83 0.60
CA LEU A 44 -12.92 15.39 0.72
C LEU A 44 -12.25 14.79 -0.52
N VAL A 45 -11.34 13.85 -0.32
CA VAL A 45 -10.62 13.18 -1.40
C VAL A 45 -10.52 11.68 -1.12
N SER A 46 -10.91 10.87 -2.08
CA SER A 46 -10.71 9.42 -2.03
C SER A 46 -9.26 9.08 -2.41
N PRO A 47 -8.62 8.10 -1.74
CA PRO A 47 -7.34 7.60 -2.21
C PRO A 47 -7.52 6.86 -3.53
N LYS A 48 -6.44 6.75 -4.30
CA LYS A 48 -6.41 5.91 -5.50
C LYS A 48 -6.54 4.42 -5.16
N GLU A 49 -5.85 4.00 -4.09
CA GLU A 49 -5.82 2.63 -3.60
C GLU A 49 -6.19 2.55 -2.11
N PRO A 50 -6.86 1.47 -1.66
CA PRO A 50 -7.52 0.47 -2.50
C PRO A 50 -8.65 1.08 -3.36
N ILE A 51 -8.86 0.53 -4.56
CA ILE A 51 -9.93 0.98 -5.47
C ILE A 51 -11.30 1.04 -4.75
N SER A 52 -12.07 2.10 -5.03
CA SER A 52 -13.40 2.38 -4.46
C SER A 52 -13.43 2.79 -2.98
N THR A 53 -12.27 3.05 -2.37
CA THR A 53 -12.21 3.59 -1.01
C THR A 53 -12.85 4.97 -0.96
N LYS A 54 -13.84 5.16 -0.08
CA LYS A 54 -14.50 6.44 0.16
C LYS A 54 -13.52 7.43 0.85
N PRO A 55 -13.81 8.75 0.82
CA PRO A 55 -13.01 9.73 1.56
C PRO A 55 -13.21 9.65 3.09
N TYR A 56 -13.95 8.65 3.55
CA TYR A 56 -14.08 8.31 4.95
C TYR A 56 -14.16 6.79 5.12
N GLN A 57 -13.65 6.29 6.23
CA GLN A 57 -13.64 4.87 6.62
C GLN A 57 -13.89 4.76 8.12
N PHE A 58 -14.28 3.57 8.59
CA PHE A 58 -14.48 3.29 10.01
C PHE A 58 -13.56 2.16 10.43
N TYR A 59 -12.95 2.29 11.60
CA TYR A 59 -12.17 1.22 12.22
C TYR A 59 -12.07 1.45 13.74
N ASP A 60 -12.27 0.40 14.51
CA ASP A 60 -12.07 0.39 15.97
C ASP A 60 -10.58 0.24 16.29
N PHE A 61 -9.88 1.38 16.35
CA PHE A 61 -8.45 1.41 16.65
C PHE A 61 -8.17 1.08 18.10
N ASN A 62 -9.08 1.42 19.01
CA ASN A 62 -8.86 1.30 20.44
C ASN A 62 -9.27 -0.09 21.00
N GLN A 63 -10.06 -0.86 20.24
CA GLN A 63 -10.67 -2.16 20.55
C GLN A 63 -11.74 -2.11 21.66
N ASP A 64 -12.50 -1.02 21.76
CA ASP A 64 -13.60 -0.85 22.71
C ASP A 64 -14.99 -1.23 22.14
N GLY A 65 -15.04 -1.62 20.87
CA GLY A 65 -16.26 -1.96 20.14
C GLY A 65 -16.95 -0.78 19.45
N GLN A 66 -16.41 0.43 19.54
CA GLN A 66 -16.88 1.61 18.82
C GLN A 66 -15.84 2.03 17.78
N GLU A 67 -16.25 2.12 16.52
CA GLU A 67 -15.34 2.49 15.44
C GLU A 67 -15.05 3.99 15.44
N GLU A 68 -13.77 4.36 15.33
CA GLU A 68 -13.38 5.71 14.96
C GLU A 68 -13.56 5.94 13.45
N MET A 69 -13.87 7.19 13.09
CA MET A 69 -14.01 7.61 11.70
C MET A 69 -12.70 8.22 11.19
N ILE A 70 -12.16 7.68 10.12
CA ILE A 70 -11.01 8.19 9.38
C ILE A 70 -11.54 9.01 8.21
N ILE A 71 -11.07 10.23 8.02
CA ILE A 71 -11.50 11.14 6.94
C ILE A 71 -10.27 11.63 6.19
N THR A 72 -10.25 11.48 4.87
CA THR A 72 -9.18 11.98 3.99
C THR A 72 -9.61 13.25 3.27
N PHE A 73 -8.72 14.23 3.21
CA PHE A 73 -8.99 15.51 2.57
C PHE A 73 -7.78 16.03 1.78
N GLU A 74 -8.05 16.91 0.83
CA GLU A 74 -7.05 17.70 0.10
C GLU A 74 -7.26 19.18 0.43
N LYS A 75 -6.20 19.86 0.84
CA LYS A 75 -6.13 21.32 0.88
C LYS A 75 -5.30 21.79 -0.31
N LYS A 76 -6.00 22.34 -1.30
CA LYS A 76 -5.40 22.76 -2.57
C LYS A 76 -4.35 23.85 -2.36
N ALA A 77 -3.24 23.75 -3.08
CA ALA A 77 -2.29 24.84 -3.17
C ALA A 77 -2.95 26.08 -3.80
N LYS A 78 -2.57 27.26 -3.33
CA LYS A 78 -3.10 28.53 -3.87
C LYS A 78 -2.56 28.83 -5.27
N ASP A 79 -1.28 28.52 -5.49
CA ASP A 79 -0.55 28.84 -6.72
C ASP A 79 0.27 27.63 -7.18
N GLN A 80 0.27 27.36 -8.48
CA GLN A 80 1.19 26.41 -9.10
C GLN A 80 2.59 27.03 -9.17
N PRO A 81 3.69 26.25 -9.03
CA PRO A 81 3.77 24.80 -8.99
C PRO A 81 3.78 24.22 -7.56
N HIS A 82 3.23 24.91 -6.55
CA HIS A 82 3.28 24.40 -5.18
C HIS A 82 2.39 23.16 -5.02
N PRO A 83 2.87 22.10 -4.35
CA PRO A 83 2.06 20.91 -4.11
C PRO A 83 0.92 21.20 -3.14
N SER A 84 -0.21 20.50 -3.33
CA SER A 84 -1.32 20.47 -2.38
C SER A 84 -0.87 19.79 -1.07
N GLN A 85 -1.66 19.97 -0.01
CA GLN A 85 -1.55 19.18 1.22
C GLN A 85 -2.65 18.13 1.22
N TYR A 86 -2.28 16.87 1.37
CA TYR A 86 -3.22 15.78 1.61
C TYR A 86 -3.18 15.45 3.10
N GLY A 87 -4.35 15.27 3.71
CA GLY A 87 -4.41 15.04 5.14
C GLY A 87 -5.46 14.04 5.54
N VAL A 88 -5.37 13.67 6.81
CA VAL A 88 -6.28 12.74 7.47
C VAL A 88 -6.74 13.37 8.78
N ILE A 89 -8.02 13.22 9.07
CA ILE A 89 -8.62 13.49 10.37
C ILE A 89 -9.15 12.16 10.91
N VAL A 90 -8.98 11.93 12.21
CA VAL A 90 -9.68 10.85 12.91
C VAL A 90 -10.62 11.45 13.94
N LEU A 91 -11.87 10.98 13.91
CA LEU A 91 -12.92 11.36 14.84
C LEU A 91 -13.32 10.17 15.72
N ARG A 92 -13.60 10.43 16.99
CA ARG A 92 -14.23 9.48 17.91
C ARG A 92 -15.64 9.94 18.23
N ASN A 93 -16.57 9.01 18.36
CA ASN A 93 -17.92 9.31 18.85
C ASN A 93 -17.98 9.08 20.35
N GLU A 94 -18.23 10.12 21.13
CA GLU A 94 -18.49 10.04 22.56
C GLU A 94 -19.90 10.56 22.86
N ASN A 95 -20.77 9.69 23.37
CA ASN A 95 -22.14 10.06 23.77
C ASN A 95 -22.94 10.76 22.65
N ASN A 96 -22.83 10.26 21.40
CA ASN A 96 -23.43 10.83 20.20
C ASN A 96 -22.84 12.18 19.74
N ASN A 97 -21.67 12.57 20.25
CA ASN A 97 -20.93 13.73 19.78
C ASN A 97 -19.61 13.27 19.16
N TRP A 98 -19.35 13.72 17.94
CA TRP A 98 -18.07 13.48 17.29
C TRP A 98 -17.02 14.48 17.79
N GLU A 99 -15.84 13.99 18.13
CA GLU A 99 -14.68 14.80 18.50
C GLU A 99 -13.48 14.43 17.63
N LYS A 100 -12.70 15.43 17.21
CA LYS A 100 -11.45 15.21 16.50
C LYS A 100 -10.34 14.83 17.49
N ILE A 101 -9.84 13.61 17.37
CA ILE A 101 -8.79 13.06 18.24
C ILE A 101 -7.40 13.08 17.60
N TRP A 102 -7.34 13.20 16.27
CA TRP A 102 -6.06 13.25 15.55
C TRP A 102 -6.20 13.90 14.16
N GLU A 103 -5.12 14.52 13.69
CA GLU A 103 -4.99 15.08 12.34
C GLU A 103 -3.52 15.04 11.89
N THR A 104 -3.28 14.74 10.61
CA THR A 104 -1.97 14.89 9.95
C THR A 104 -2.13 15.43 8.53
N GLN A 105 -1.06 15.99 7.98
CA GLN A 105 -0.99 16.50 6.61
C GLN A 105 0.39 16.29 6.01
N THR A 106 0.42 15.91 4.72
CA THR A 106 1.64 15.67 3.96
C THR A 106 1.54 16.37 2.61
N LEU A 107 2.62 17.04 2.20
CA LEU A 107 2.71 17.71 0.91
C LEU A 107 2.81 16.68 -0.22
N GLY A 108 2.07 16.88 -1.30
CA GLY A 108 2.13 16.02 -2.47
C GLY A 108 1.27 16.51 -3.63
N VAL A 109 1.17 15.67 -4.65
CA VAL A 109 0.40 15.90 -5.88
C VAL A 109 -0.77 14.92 -6.04
N GLY A 110 -0.94 14.00 -5.10
CA GLY A 110 -2.02 13.02 -5.09
C GLY A 110 -2.11 12.25 -3.77
N LEU A 111 -3.30 11.74 -3.45
CA LEU A 111 -3.50 10.73 -2.42
C LEU A 111 -3.49 9.35 -3.07
N ASP A 112 -2.42 8.60 -2.87
CA ASP A 112 -2.23 7.29 -3.48
C ASP A 112 -2.91 6.20 -2.65
N TYR A 113 -2.69 6.17 -1.33
CA TYR A 113 -3.21 5.11 -0.47
C TYR A 113 -3.84 5.64 0.82
N ALA A 114 -4.97 5.07 1.24
CA ALA A 114 -5.44 5.20 2.62
C ALA A 114 -6.19 3.95 3.07
N GLY A 115 -5.73 3.30 4.13
CA GLY A 115 -6.35 2.08 4.64
C GLY A 115 -5.75 1.58 5.94
N VAL A 116 -6.22 0.43 6.43
CA VAL A 116 -5.74 -0.17 7.68
C VAL A 116 -5.25 -1.59 7.46
N ALA A 117 -4.11 -1.94 8.07
CA ALA A 117 -3.54 -3.28 8.05
C ALA A 117 -2.73 -3.56 9.33
N ASP A 118 -2.82 -4.78 9.86
CA ASP A 118 -1.96 -5.22 10.96
C ASP A 118 -0.59 -5.51 10.37
N LEU A 119 0.35 -4.57 10.52
CA LEU A 119 1.72 -4.66 10.04
C LEU A 119 2.71 -5.01 11.15
N THR A 120 2.34 -4.76 12.41
CA THR A 120 3.17 -5.11 13.56
C THR A 120 2.92 -6.53 14.10
N GLY A 121 1.84 -7.18 13.66
CA GLY A 121 1.47 -8.54 14.03
C GLY A 121 0.90 -8.67 15.43
N ASP A 122 0.42 -7.57 16.03
CA ASP A 122 -0.14 -7.55 17.38
C ASP A 122 -1.68 -7.69 17.41
N GLY A 123 -2.30 -7.88 16.24
CA GLY A 123 -3.74 -8.00 16.08
C GLY A 123 -4.49 -6.68 16.01
N ARG A 124 -3.81 -5.53 16.16
CA ARG A 124 -4.37 -4.19 15.96
C ARG A 124 -3.82 -3.62 14.66
N LYS A 125 -4.71 -3.15 13.79
CA LYS A 125 -4.28 -2.60 12.50
C LYS A 125 -3.66 -1.22 12.67
N GLU A 126 -2.54 -1.01 12.01
CA GLU A 126 -1.99 0.31 11.74
C GLU A 126 -2.78 1.02 10.65
N PHE A 127 -2.77 2.35 10.69
CA PHE A 127 -3.27 3.19 9.62
C PHE A 127 -2.14 3.53 8.64
N LEU A 128 -2.40 3.32 7.35
CA LEU A 128 -1.46 3.52 6.26
C LEU A 128 -1.93 4.70 5.41
N PHE A 129 -1.07 5.68 5.20
CA PHE A 129 -1.36 6.91 4.47
C PHE A 129 -0.28 7.17 3.42
N GLY A 130 -0.62 6.94 2.15
CA GLY A 130 0.30 7.05 1.01
C GLY A 130 0.06 8.31 0.19
N VAL A 131 1.02 9.22 0.14
CA VAL A 131 0.94 10.46 -0.64
C VAL A 131 1.90 10.42 -1.82
N THR A 132 1.41 10.77 -3.01
CA THR A 132 2.24 10.92 -4.21
C THR A 132 3.08 12.18 -4.10
N ILE A 133 4.40 12.04 -4.05
CA ILE A 133 5.32 13.17 -3.99
C ILE A 133 5.55 13.76 -5.39
N GLY A 134 5.62 12.91 -6.39
CA GLY A 134 5.71 13.32 -7.80
C GLY A 134 5.97 12.15 -8.74
N ALA A 135 5.77 12.35 -10.04
CA ALA A 135 5.88 11.29 -11.05
C ALA A 135 7.23 10.57 -11.05
N SER A 136 8.32 11.26 -10.67
CA SER A 136 9.65 10.66 -10.54
C SER A 136 9.97 10.15 -9.15
N ALA A 137 9.57 10.88 -8.12
CA ALA A 137 9.83 10.52 -6.72
C ALA A 137 8.98 9.33 -6.24
N GLY A 138 7.83 9.09 -6.88
CA GLY A 138 6.87 8.08 -6.45
C GLY A 138 6.01 8.56 -5.30
N ASN A 139 5.65 7.62 -4.44
CA ASN A 139 4.80 7.78 -3.28
C ASN A 139 5.62 7.64 -1.99
N LYS A 140 5.13 8.26 -0.92
CA LYS A 140 5.62 8.08 0.44
C LYS A 140 4.50 7.50 1.29
N LEU A 141 4.72 6.31 1.84
CA LEU A 141 3.80 5.66 2.77
C LEU A 141 4.17 6.07 4.19
N GLU A 142 3.25 6.69 4.91
CA GLU A 142 3.36 6.95 6.35
C GLU A 142 2.51 5.90 7.09
N ILE A 143 3.11 5.24 8.07
CA ILE A 143 2.48 4.16 8.85
C ILE A 143 2.30 4.64 10.29
N PHE A 144 1.07 4.64 10.75
CA PHE A 144 0.66 5.14 12.05
C PHE A 144 0.10 4.05 12.93
N LYS A 145 0.63 3.97 14.16
CA LYS A 145 0.15 3.07 15.20
C LYS A 145 -0.63 3.84 16.25
N TRP A 146 -1.77 3.28 16.67
CA TRP A 146 -2.54 3.82 17.77
C TRP A 146 -1.79 3.70 19.11
N ASN A 147 -1.77 4.77 19.92
CA ASN A 147 -1.06 4.84 21.20
C ASN A 147 -1.99 5.24 22.37
N HIS A 148 -3.03 4.46 22.62
CA HIS A 148 -4.10 4.70 23.62
C HIS A 148 -4.97 5.94 23.33
N HIS A 149 -4.37 7.11 23.09
CA HIS A 149 -5.08 8.39 22.96
C HIS A 149 -4.89 9.07 21.61
N SER A 150 -3.90 8.67 20.80
CA SER A 150 -3.61 9.30 19.51
C SER A 150 -2.91 8.33 18.57
N PHE A 151 -2.42 8.83 17.43
CA PHE A 151 -1.55 8.09 16.53
C PHE A 151 -0.11 8.55 16.65
N LYS A 152 0.80 7.58 16.57
CA LYS A 152 2.24 7.82 16.42
C LYS A 152 2.69 7.25 15.09
N MET A 153 3.40 8.05 14.28
CA MET A 153 4.08 7.54 13.10
C MET A 153 5.21 6.59 13.54
N ILE A 154 5.20 5.37 13.03
CA ILE A 154 6.20 4.35 13.35
C ILE A 154 7.14 4.06 12.19
N ALA A 155 6.77 4.42 10.96
CA ALA A 155 7.61 4.26 9.79
C ALA A 155 7.17 5.17 8.64
N GLU A 156 8.14 5.46 7.76
CA GLU A 156 7.91 6.00 6.43
C GLU A 156 8.60 5.09 5.41
N VAL A 157 7.91 4.74 4.32
CA VAL A 157 8.44 3.85 3.29
C VAL A 157 8.18 4.44 1.90
N PRO A 158 9.23 4.74 1.10
CA PRO A 158 9.05 5.18 -0.28
C PRO A 158 8.70 4.00 -1.20
N TYR A 159 7.78 4.21 -2.14
CA TYR A 159 7.33 3.19 -3.07
C TYR A 159 6.82 3.79 -4.40
N GLN A 160 6.89 3.02 -5.48
CA GLN A 160 6.12 3.28 -6.71
C GLN A 160 4.95 2.31 -6.84
N MET A 161 5.15 1.07 -6.40
CA MET A 161 4.07 0.10 -6.20
C MET A 161 4.28 -0.58 -4.85
N MET A 162 3.18 -0.99 -4.21
CA MET A 162 3.27 -1.73 -2.97
C MET A 162 2.19 -2.80 -2.89
N GLU A 163 2.48 -3.84 -2.12
CA GLU A 163 1.53 -4.91 -1.81
C GLU A 163 1.61 -5.27 -0.33
N LEU A 164 0.45 -5.36 0.32
CA LEU A 164 0.35 -5.82 1.70
C LEU A 164 0.35 -7.34 1.74
N LEU A 165 1.27 -7.91 2.49
CA LEU A 165 1.42 -9.35 2.64
C LEU A 165 0.72 -9.77 3.93
N SER A 166 -0.34 -10.56 3.82
CA SER A 166 -1.13 -11.04 4.97
C SER A 166 -1.32 -12.56 5.00
N ASN A 167 -0.96 -13.27 3.93
CA ASN A 167 -1.05 -14.73 3.88
C ASN A 167 0.11 -15.36 4.65
N LYS A 168 -0.19 -15.95 5.82
CA LYS A 168 0.71 -16.67 6.75
C LYS A 168 1.71 -15.80 7.52
N LYS A 169 2.20 -14.70 6.95
CA LYS A 169 3.12 -13.75 7.61
C LYS A 169 2.81 -12.32 7.15
N VAL A 170 2.86 -11.41 8.12
CA VAL A 170 2.59 -9.98 7.93
C VAL A 170 3.83 -9.28 7.38
N GLY A 171 3.65 -8.48 6.33
CA GLY A 171 4.71 -7.65 5.77
C GLY A 171 4.22 -6.74 4.64
N ILE A 172 5.16 -6.06 4.00
CA ILE A 172 4.90 -5.20 2.84
C ILE A 172 5.97 -5.45 1.78
N ALA A 173 5.55 -5.69 0.54
CA ALA A 173 6.44 -5.64 -0.61
C ALA A 173 6.38 -4.23 -1.20
N VAL A 174 7.54 -3.59 -1.38
CA VAL A 174 7.65 -2.28 -2.01
C VAL A 174 8.54 -2.34 -3.25
N TRP A 175 8.03 -1.78 -4.33
CA TRP A 175 8.68 -1.75 -5.63
C TRP A 175 9.17 -0.33 -5.89
N GLN A 176 10.48 -0.17 -5.93
CA GLN A 176 11.16 1.11 -6.10
C GLN A 176 11.73 1.24 -7.51
N ARG A 177 11.23 2.20 -8.28
CA ARG A 177 11.63 2.35 -9.68
C ARG A 177 13.12 2.71 -9.77
N TYR A 178 13.84 1.97 -10.60
CA TYR A 178 15.26 2.22 -10.88
C TYR A 178 15.43 3.01 -12.18
N ILE A 179 15.25 2.35 -13.32
CA ILE A 179 15.29 2.97 -14.66
C ILE A 179 14.20 2.39 -15.53
N ALA A 180 13.65 3.21 -16.44
CA ALA A 180 12.52 2.83 -17.28
C ALA A 180 11.37 2.25 -16.43
N ASP A 181 10.96 1.03 -16.72
CA ASP A 181 9.92 0.27 -16.02
C ASP A 181 10.50 -0.88 -15.17
N THR A 182 11.74 -0.74 -14.70
CA THR A 182 12.37 -1.69 -13.75
C THR A 182 12.31 -1.20 -12.31
N TYR A 183 12.35 -2.17 -11.39
CA TYR A 183 12.18 -1.92 -9.97
C TYR A 183 13.17 -2.73 -9.16
N PHE A 184 13.75 -2.11 -8.13
CA PHE A 184 14.23 -2.86 -6.99
C PHE A 184 13.04 -3.20 -6.10
N VAL A 185 12.99 -4.44 -5.64
CA VAL A 185 11.94 -4.89 -4.73
C VAL A 185 12.54 -5.18 -3.37
N ASP A 186 11.94 -4.62 -2.34
CA ASP A 186 12.22 -4.93 -0.94
C ASP A 186 10.96 -5.52 -0.32
N VAL A 187 11.12 -6.61 0.44
CA VAL A 187 10.04 -7.23 1.19
C VAL A 187 10.36 -7.06 2.66
N LEU A 188 9.50 -6.31 3.34
CA LEU A 188 9.78 -5.74 4.65
C LEU A 188 8.85 -6.30 5.71
N LYS A 189 9.41 -6.52 6.90
CA LYS A 189 8.70 -6.95 8.10
C LYS A 189 9.02 -6.02 9.26
N TRP A 190 8.04 -5.80 10.13
CA TRP A 190 8.27 -5.13 11.40
C TRP A 190 9.08 -6.01 12.36
N ASN A 191 10.18 -5.49 12.90
CA ASN A 191 11.02 -6.23 13.87
C ASN A 191 10.81 -5.80 15.34
N GLY A 192 9.80 -4.97 15.61
CA GLY A 192 9.56 -4.36 16.92
C GLY A 192 9.93 -2.87 17.00
N ASP A 193 10.79 -2.40 16.10
CA ASP A 193 11.30 -1.02 16.08
C ASP A 193 11.21 -0.36 14.70
N LYS A 194 11.49 -1.11 13.63
CA LYS A 194 11.44 -0.62 12.25
C LYS A 194 11.11 -1.73 11.26
N PHE A 195 10.76 -1.33 10.04
CA PHE A 195 10.70 -2.26 8.92
C PHE A 195 12.10 -2.64 8.45
N VAL A 196 12.35 -3.94 8.34
CA VAL A 196 13.61 -4.51 7.86
C VAL A 196 13.33 -5.56 6.80
N LEU A 197 14.31 -5.82 5.93
CA LEU A 197 14.24 -6.94 4.99
C LEU A 197 14.06 -8.25 5.75
N ASP A 198 13.16 -9.10 5.27
CA ASP A 198 12.90 -10.42 5.83
C ASP A 198 13.12 -11.48 4.75
N ASP A 199 14.13 -12.32 4.93
CA ASP A 199 14.57 -13.28 3.92
C ASP A 199 13.47 -14.30 3.57
N GLU A 200 12.71 -14.76 4.56
CA GLU A 200 11.67 -15.76 4.32
C GLU A 200 10.48 -15.17 3.58
N LEU A 201 10.00 -14.00 3.99
CA LEU A 201 8.97 -13.28 3.26
C LEU A 201 9.43 -12.94 1.84
N TYR A 202 10.69 -12.53 1.69
CA TYR A 202 11.27 -12.25 0.39
C TYR A 202 11.24 -13.48 -0.52
N SER A 203 11.75 -14.61 -0.04
CA SER A 203 11.76 -15.87 -0.80
C SER A 203 10.35 -16.35 -1.15
N ASN A 204 9.37 -16.15 -0.26
CA ASN A 204 7.97 -16.49 -0.54
C ASN A 204 7.34 -15.58 -1.61
N TYR A 205 7.72 -14.31 -1.66
CA TYR A 205 7.21 -13.32 -2.62
C TYR A 205 7.99 -13.31 -3.94
N TYR A 206 9.19 -13.88 -3.97
CA TYR A 206 10.07 -13.91 -5.14
C TYR A 206 9.42 -14.45 -6.43
N PRO A 207 8.53 -15.47 -6.42
CA PRO A 207 7.86 -15.92 -7.65
C PRO A 207 7.13 -14.79 -8.40
N THR A 208 6.47 -13.87 -7.67
CA THR A 208 5.82 -12.69 -8.26
C THR A 208 6.85 -11.72 -8.84
N ILE A 209 7.98 -11.52 -8.16
CA ILE A 209 9.08 -10.69 -8.66
C ILE A 209 9.67 -11.28 -9.94
N GLU A 210 9.89 -12.59 -9.95
CA GLU A 210 10.46 -13.32 -11.07
C GLU A 210 9.58 -13.30 -12.31
N GLU A 211 8.27 -13.54 -12.14
CA GLU A 211 7.29 -13.46 -13.23
C GLU A 211 7.34 -12.08 -13.90
N PHE A 212 7.28 -11.01 -13.11
CA PHE A 212 7.38 -9.63 -13.62
C PHE A 212 8.64 -9.41 -14.47
N HIS A 213 9.82 -9.79 -13.96
CA HIS A 213 11.07 -9.57 -14.69
C HIS A 213 11.18 -10.43 -15.94
N ASN A 214 10.72 -11.69 -15.89
CA ASN A 214 10.74 -12.59 -17.03
C ASN A 214 9.84 -12.08 -18.17
N GLU A 215 8.66 -11.56 -17.85
CA GLU A 215 7.79 -10.92 -18.84
C GLU A 215 8.51 -9.77 -19.55
N LYS A 216 9.17 -8.89 -18.79
CA LYS A 216 9.92 -7.76 -19.36
C LYS A 216 11.09 -8.20 -20.23
N ILE A 217 11.89 -9.15 -19.78
CA ILE A 217 13.03 -9.70 -20.52
C ILE A 217 12.56 -10.39 -21.81
N SER A 218 11.40 -11.06 -21.79
CA SER A 218 10.83 -11.71 -22.98
C SER A 218 10.47 -10.72 -24.09
N ILE A 219 10.14 -9.48 -23.72
CA ILE A 219 9.84 -8.38 -24.64
C ILE A 219 11.14 -7.72 -25.13
N MET A 220 12.10 -7.51 -24.22
CA MET A 220 13.36 -6.82 -24.54
C MET A 220 14.53 -7.34 -23.68
N ASP A 221 15.54 -7.88 -24.35
CA ASP A 221 16.79 -8.34 -23.73
C ASP A 221 17.74 -7.17 -23.45
N ALA A 222 17.45 -6.39 -22.39
CA ALA A 222 18.24 -5.22 -22.00
C ALA A 222 18.93 -5.39 -20.64
N TRP A 223 20.12 -4.80 -20.50
CA TRP A 223 20.98 -4.95 -19.31
C TRP A 223 20.27 -4.59 -18.00
N PHE A 224 19.40 -3.58 -18.00
CA PHE A 224 18.76 -3.08 -16.77
C PHE A 224 17.70 -4.04 -16.22
N TYR A 225 17.07 -4.86 -17.07
CA TYR A 225 16.19 -5.93 -16.59
C TYR A 225 16.98 -7.05 -15.91
N TRP A 226 18.13 -7.42 -16.48
CA TRP A 226 19.02 -8.39 -15.85
C TRP A 226 19.63 -7.87 -14.54
N TYR A 227 19.91 -6.58 -14.45
CA TYR A 227 20.44 -5.95 -13.24
C TYR A 227 19.47 -6.05 -12.06
N THR A 228 18.21 -5.67 -12.28
CA THR A 228 17.17 -5.71 -11.24
C THR A 228 16.74 -7.12 -10.89
N LEU A 229 16.69 -8.04 -11.87
CA LEU A 229 16.48 -9.47 -11.62
C LEU A 229 17.62 -10.09 -10.78
N ALA A 230 18.88 -9.75 -11.09
CA ALA A 230 20.03 -10.23 -10.33
C ALA A 230 19.99 -9.74 -8.87
N ASP A 231 19.65 -8.47 -8.62
CA ASP A 231 19.47 -7.96 -7.26
C ASP A 231 18.39 -8.75 -6.49
N ALA A 232 17.26 -9.02 -7.15
CA ALA A 232 16.18 -9.82 -6.56
C ALA A 232 16.62 -11.26 -6.26
N GLN A 233 17.36 -11.90 -7.17
CA GLN A 233 17.89 -13.25 -6.98
C GLN A 233 18.89 -13.32 -5.81
N ILE A 234 19.74 -12.29 -5.64
CA ILE A 234 20.62 -12.19 -4.48
C ILE A 234 19.82 -12.10 -3.19
N LYS A 235 18.77 -11.28 -3.16
CA LYS A 235 17.89 -11.11 -1.99
C LYS A 235 17.12 -12.39 -1.65
N ALA A 236 16.75 -13.19 -2.65
CA ALA A 236 16.10 -14.48 -2.47
C ALA A 236 17.07 -15.65 -2.16
N GLY A 237 18.38 -15.42 -2.08
CA GLY A 237 19.38 -16.46 -1.84
C GLY A 237 19.67 -17.36 -3.04
N LEU A 238 19.22 -16.99 -4.25
CA LEU A 238 19.37 -17.77 -5.48
C LEU A 238 20.70 -17.45 -6.18
N PHE A 239 21.82 -17.69 -5.50
CA PHE A 239 23.13 -17.17 -5.88
C PHE A 239 23.62 -17.59 -7.27
N GLU A 240 23.41 -18.84 -7.69
CA GLU A 240 23.83 -19.29 -9.04
C GLU A 240 22.97 -18.68 -10.17
N ARG A 241 21.69 -18.45 -9.90
CA ARG A 241 20.80 -17.73 -10.82
C ARG A 241 21.23 -16.26 -10.93
N ALA A 242 21.52 -15.63 -9.78
CA ALA A 242 22.04 -14.27 -9.73
C ALA A 242 23.35 -14.14 -10.51
N ARG A 243 24.30 -15.07 -10.34
CA ARG A 243 25.58 -15.08 -11.08
C ARG A 243 25.34 -15.13 -12.60
N SER A 244 24.40 -15.96 -13.04
CA SER A 244 24.02 -16.07 -14.46
C SER A 244 23.41 -14.76 -15.00
N SER A 245 22.49 -14.16 -14.25
CA SER A 245 21.88 -12.87 -14.59
C SER A 245 22.90 -11.73 -14.64
N ILE A 246 23.83 -11.67 -13.69
CA ILE A 246 24.95 -10.71 -13.68
C ILE A 246 25.80 -10.87 -14.92
N GLN A 247 26.20 -12.10 -15.26
CA GLN A 247 27.02 -12.36 -16.44
C GLN A 247 26.31 -11.89 -17.72
N LYS A 248 25.03 -12.25 -17.87
CA LYS A 248 24.23 -11.85 -19.04
C LYS A 248 24.10 -10.33 -19.15
N GLY A 249 23.77 -9.66 -18.05
CA GLY A 249 23.66 -8.21 -18.01
C GLY A 249 24.98 -7.49 -18.27
N THR A 250 26.09 -8.02 -17.74
CA THR A 250 27.45 -7.49 -17.98
C THR A 250 27.81 -7.55 -19.46
N THR A 251 27.61 -8.71 -20.11
CA THR A 251 27.88 -8.87 -21.54
C THR A 251 27.08 -7.88 -22.39
N LEU A 252 25.80 -7.65 -22.07
CA LEU A 252 24.99 -6.65 -22.78
C LEU A 252 25.53 -5.22 -22.57
N ALA A 253 25.97 -4.89 -21.36
CA ALA A 253 26.56 -3.58 -21.06
C ALA A 253 27.90 -3.37 -21.79
N GLU A 254 28.75 -4.39 -21.86
CA GLU A 254 30.01 -4.38 -22.60
C GLU A 254 29.79 -4.18 -24.11
N GLN A 255 28.81 -4.89 -24.69
CA GLN A 255 28.45 -4.74 -26.12
C GLN A 255 27.99 -3.32 -26.47
N LEU A 256 27.42 -2.60 -25.49
CA LEU A 256 27.00 -1.21 -25.62
C LEU A 256 28.07 -0.21 -25.18
N SER A 257 29.26 -0.67 -24.80
CA SER A 257 30.36 0.15 -24.28
C SER A 257 29.96 1.01 -23.06
N LEU A 258 29.06 0.51 -22.21
CA LEU A 258 28.56 1.20 -21.02
C LEU A 258 29.43 0.89 -19.79
N HIS A 259 30.61 1.51 -19.71
CA HIS A 259 31.60 1.23 -18.65
C HIS A 259 31.05 1.39 -17.22
N ASP A 260 30.27 2.43 -16.95
CA ASP A 260 29.68 2.65 -15.62
C ASP A 260 28.70 1.54 -15.23
N VAL A 261 27.98 0.99 -16.21
CA VAL A 261 27.05 -0.13 -15.99
C VAL A 261 27.80 -1.42 -15.72
N VAL A 262 28.93 -1.65 -16.40
CA VAL A 262 29.80 -2.80 -16.13
C VAL A 262 30.34 -2.75 -14.69
N GLU A 263 30.76 -1.57 -14.21
CA GLU A 263 31.19 -1.43 -12.81
C GLU A 263 30.02 -1.64 -11.82
N ASN A 264 28.80 -1.22 -12.16
CA ASN A 264 27.62 -1.53 -11.35
C ASN A 264 27.40 -3.05 -11.22
N PHE A 265 27.53 -3.81 -12.31
CA PHE A 265 27.43 -5.28 -12.25
C PHE A 265 28.56 -5.92 -11.43
N LYS A 266 29.77 -5.37 -11.47
CA LYS A 266 30.87 -5.81 -10.61
C LYS A 266 30.59 -5.55 -9.13
N ASN A 267 30.00 -4.41 -8.80
CA ASN A 267 29.52 -4.13 -7.44
C ASN A 267 28.43 -5.12 -7.00
N LEU A 268 27.52 -5.46 -7.92
CA LEU A 268 26.48 -6.47 -7.68
C LEU A 268 27.07 -7.87 -7.46
N SER A 269 28.13 -8.23 -8.18
CA SER A 269 28.90 -9.46 -7.98
C SER A 269 29.56 -9.51 -6.59
N ASN A 270 30.19 -8.40 -6.16
CA ASN A 270 30.74 -8.30 -4.81
C ASN A 270 29.65 -8.45 -3.72
N LYS A 271 28.46 -7.88 -3.94
CA LYS A 271 27.30 -8.03 -3.05
C LYS A 271 26.84 -9.48 -2.98
N LEU A 272 26.81 -10.19 -4.10
CA LEU A 272 26.49 -11.61 -4.18
C LEU A 272 27.45 -12.43 -3.32
N GLU A 273 28.77 -12.30 -3.53
CA GLU A 273 29.76 -13.09 -2.80
C GLU A 273 29.71 -12.80 -1.30
N LYS A 274 29.55 -11.52 -0.91
CA LYS A 274 29.37 -11.17 0.51
C LYS A 274 28.15 -11.85 1.13
N ARG A 275 27.01 -11.87 0.43
CA ARG A 275 25.78 -12.48 0.95
C ARG A 275 25.84 -14.00 0.97
N LYS A 276 26.50 -14.60 -0.01
CA LYS A 276 26.77 -16.04 -0.05
C LYS A 276 27.60 -16.48 1.15
N ASN A 277 28.71 -15.80 1.43
CA ASN A 277 29.56 -16.13 2.58
C ASN A 277 28.80 -16.03 3.92
N LEU A 278 27.99 -14.98 4.10
CA LEU A 278 27.15 -14.84 5.31
C LEU A 278 26.14 -15.97 5.48
N ALA A 279 25.61 -16.52 4.39
CA ALA A 279 24.67 -17.65 4.42
C ALA A 279 25.39 -18.99 4.70
N GLU A 280 26.66 -19.11 4.32
CA GLU A 280 27.50 -20.29 4.59
C GLU A 280 28.00 -20.30 6.05
N ASP A 281 28.35 -19.14 6.62
CA ASP A 281 28.84 -18.99 8.01
C ASP A 281 27.72 -19.11 9.07
N GLY A 282 26.45 -18.98 8.67
CA GLY A 282 25.28 -19.01 9.56
C GLY A 282 24.61 -20.39 9.70
N ASN A 283 25.12 -21.42 9.02
CA ASN A 283 24.69 -22.82 9.10
C ASN A 283 25.66 -23.65 9.95
#